data_AF-A0A369WT57-F1
#
_entry.id   AF-A0A369WT57-F1
#
_cell.length_a   1.000
_cell.length_b   1.000
_cell.length_c   1.000
_cell.angle_alpha   90.00
_cell.angle_beta   90.00
_cell.angle_gamma   90.00
#
_symmetry.space_group_name_H-M   'P 1'
#
loop_
_entity.id
_entity.type
_entity.pdbx_description
1 polymer ?
#
loop_
_entity_poly.entity_id
_entity_poly.type
_entity_poly.pdbx_seq_one_letter_code
_entity_poly.pdbx_strand_id
1 'polypeptide(L)'
;MAKGLHEHQLRHQGLNRFGKDLTRRAGSCCELCENSGVKLSIHEVPPVPQEPDYDHCAFLCERCIEQLEYPKRRDPDYWHFLSKTVWHEVPAIQVLSVWMCRQLADQVPWAAELLEQLYLNPEVEEWLDRLEKS
;
A
#
# COMPACT_ATOMS: atom_id res chain seq x y z
N MET A 1 30.60 5.71 -9.64
CA MET A 1 29.60 4.84 -8.97
C MET A 1 29.12 5.35 -7.59
N ALA A 2 29.40 6.61 -7.20
CA ALA A 2 29.00 7.14 -5.89
C ALA A 2 27.62 7.85 -5.85
N LYS A 3 27.08 8.23 -7.02
CA LYS A 3 25.85 9.05 -7.11
C LYS A 3 24.59 8.30 -6.64
N GLY A 4 24.38 7.06 -7.09
CA GLY A 4 23.21 6.27 -6.70
C GLY A 4 23.17 5.88 -5.22
N LEU A 5 24.33 5.65 -4.59
CA LEU A 5 24.41 5.41 -3.14
C LEU A 5 23.96 6.64 -2.34
N HIS A 6 24.39 7.83 -2.78
CA HIS A 6 24.03 9.09 -2.14
C HIS A 6 22.53 9.39 -2.29
N GLU A 7 21.97 9.19 -3.48
CA GLU A 7 20.54 9.36 -3.75
C GLU A 7 19.68 8.42 -2.90
N HIS A 8 20.07 7.15 -2.80
CA HIS A 8 19.40 6.18 -1.93
C HIS A 8 19.47 6.56 -0.44
N GLN A 9 20.62 7.03 0.04
CA GLN A 9 20.77 7.49 1.42
C GLN A 9 19.88 8.71 1.72
N LEU A 10 19.83 9.68 0.82
CA LEU A 10 18.97 10.87 0.95
C LEU A 10 17.50 10.47 0.98
N ARG A 11 17.08 9.54 0.12
CA ARG A 11 15.71 9.01 0.10
C ARG A 11 15.36 8.33 1.43
N HIS A 12 16.23 7.47 1.93
CA HIS A 12 16.03 6.80 3.21
C HIS A 12 15.94 7.81 4.37
N GLN A 13 16.79 8.84 4.39
CA GLN A 13 16.71 9.92 5.38
C GLN A 13 15.38 10.68 5.27
N GLY A 14 14.92 10.96 4.04
CA GLY A 14 13.64 11.60 3.78
C GLY A 14 12.45 10.76 4.24
N LEU A 15 12.46 9.44 4.04
CA LEU A 15 11.39 8.56 4.54
C LEU A 15 11.39 8.45 6.06
N ASN A 16 12.56 8.38 6.69
CA ASN A 16 12.67 8.29 8.15
C ASN A 16 12.05 9.50 8.88
N ARG A 17 11.96 10.66 8.22
CA ARG A 17 11.29 11.85 8.81
C ARG A 17 9.81 11.59 9.08
N PHE A 18 9.17 10.70 8.32
CA PHE A 18 7.75 10.36 8.46
C PHE A 18 7.46 9.32 9.53
N GLY A 19 8.48 8.61 10.04
CA GLY A 19 8.29 7.44 10.88
C GLY A 19 7.41 7.69 12.12
N LYS A 20 7.58 8.83 12.80
CA LYS A 20 6.78 9.18 13.98
C LYS A 20 5.30 9.43 13.63
N ASP A 21 5.04 10.16 12.55
CA ASP A 21 3.68 10.52 12.15
C ASP A 21 2.95 9.35 11.49
N LEU A 22 3.67 8.50 10.74
CA LEU A 22 3.13 7.23 10.24
C LEU A 22 2.78 6.29 11.38
N THR A 23 3.64 6.17 12.40
CA THR A 23 3.34 5.35 13.59
C THR A 23 2.08 5.85 14.31
N ARG A 24 1.88 7.18 14.39
CA ARG A 24 0.69 7.77 15.00
C ARG A 24 -0.56 7.53 14.17
N ARG A 25 -0.50 7.76 12.86
CA ARG A 25 -1.62 7.51 11.91
C ARG A 25 -2.04 6.05 11.93
N ALA A 26 -1.06 5.15 11.86
CA ALA A 26 -1.27 3.72 11.84
C ALA A 26 -1.63 3.12 13.20
N GLY A 27 -1.69 3.90 14.29
CA GLY A 27 -2.01 3.37 15.62
C GLY A 27 -1.05 2.27 16.12
N SER A 28 0.21 2.28 15.67
CA SER A 28 1.18 1.19 15.91
C SER A 28 0.76 -0.20 15.38
N CYS A 29 -0.08 -0.26 14.35
CA CYS A 29 -0.41 -1.48 13.63
C CYS A 29 -0.16 -1.33 12.11
N CYS A 30 -0.24 -2.43 11.37
CA CYS A 30 -0.17 -2.41 9.91
C CYS A 30 -1.40 -1.69 9.34
N GLU A 31 -1.20 -0.68 8.48
CA GLU A 31 -2.32 0.08 7.90
C GLU A 31 -3.18 -0.73 6.92
N LEU A 32 -2.73 -1.90 6.46
CA LEU A 32 -3.53 -2.79 5.61
C LEU A 32 -4.24 -3.90 6.39
N CYS A 33 -3.51 -4.66 7.21
CA CYS A 33 -4.07 -5.85 7.86
C CYS A 33 -4.33 -5.67 9.35
N GLU A 34 -4.12 -4.47 9.89
CA GLU A 34 -4.29 -4.10 11.31
C GLU A 34 -3.44 -4.93 12.30
N ASN A 35 -2.51 -5.75 11.81
CA ASN A 35 -1.66 -6.57 12.66
C ASN A 35 -0.73 -5.70 13.52
N SER A 36 -0.64 -6.00 14.80
CA SER A 36 0.13 -5.24 15.80
C SER A 36 1.23 -6.10 16.43
N GLY A 37 2.20 -5.48 17.10
CA GLY A 37 3.31 -6.19 17.75
C GLY A 37 4.32 -6.82 16.78
N VAL A 38 4.28 -6.43 15.50
CA VAL A 38 5.20 -6.88 14.44
C VAL A 38 6.05 -5.73 13.92
N LYS A 39 7.13 -6.05 13.21
CA LYS A 39 7.94 -5.05 12.53
C LYS A 39 7.11 -4.39 11.41
N LEU A 40 7.07 -3.07 11.43
CA LEU A 40 6.42 -2.24 10.43
C LEU A 40 7.48 -1.43 9.68
N SER A 41 7.27 -1.26 8.38
CA SER A 41 8.18 -0.53 7.50
C SER A 41 7.39 0.43 6.62
N ILE A 42 8.04 1.54 6.24
CA ILE A 42 7.46 2.52 5.32
C ILE A 42 7.53 1.92 3.91
N HIS A 43 6.37 1.78 3.28
CA HIS A 43 6.21 1.34 1.90
C HIS A 43 5.67 2.51 1.08
N GLU A 44 6.41 2.89 0.03
CA GLU A 44 5.98 3.96 -0.87
C GLU A 44 5.05 3.38 -1.95
N VAL A 45 3.85 3.93 -2.07
CA VAL A 45 2.83 3.50 -3.03
C VAL A 45 3.09 4.14 -4.39
N PRO A 46 3.28 3.35 -5.46
CA PRO A 46 3.47 3.89 -6.79
C PRO A 46 2.24 4.67 -7.27
N PRO A 47 2.41 5.69 -8.13
CA PRO A 47 3.67 6.17 -8.69
C PRO A 47 4.47 6.93 -7.63
N VAL A 48 5.74 6.59 -7.46
CA VAL A 48 6.51 7.14 -6.36
C VAL A 48 7.09 8.50 -6.73
N PRO A 49 6.79 9.58 -5.98
CA PRO A 49 7.29 10.91 -6.32
C PRO A 49 8.82 11.03 -6.24
N GLN A 50 9.36 12.07 -6.87
CA GLN A 50 10.79 12.35 -6.87
C GLN A 50 11.32 12.63 -5.46
N GLU A 51 10.54 13.39 -4.67
CA GLU A 51 10.80 13.63 -3.26
C GLU A 51 9.88 12.77 -2.40
N PRO A 52 10.34 12.26 -1.24
CA PRO A 52 9.49 11.46 -0.35
C PRO A 52 8.24 12.23 0.07
N ASP A 53 7.08 11.63 -0.16
CA ASP A 53 5.77 12.20 0.14
C ASP A 53 5.05 11.33 1.19
N TYR A 54 4.55 11.98 2.24
CA TYR A 54 3.87 11.33 3.35
C TYR A 54 2.56 10.66 2.92
N ASP A 55 1.83 11.31 2.01
CA ASP A 55 0.51 10.84 1.57
C ASP A 55 0.62 9.65 0.60
N HIS A 56 1.79 9.47 -0.01
CA HIS A 56 2.16 8.28 -0.80
C HIS A 56 2.79 7.16 0.04
N CYS A 57 2.94 7.32 1.35
CA CYS A 57 3.52 6.29 2.21
C CYS A 57 2.44 5.48 2.93
N ALA A 58 2.68 4.19 3.08
CA ALA A 58 1.92 3.26 3.92
C ALA A 58 2.86 2.61 4.95
N PHE A 59 2.36 2.34 6.16
CA PHE A 59 3.12 1.67 7.22
C PHE A 59 2.68 0.22 7.34
N LEU A 60 3.47 -0.68 6.76
CA LEU A 60 3.06 -2.05 6.47
C LEU A 60 3.92 -3.07 7.21
N CYS A 61 3.30 -4.20 7.58
CA CYS A 61 4.03 -5.36 8.07
C CYS A 61 4.71 -6.12 6.91
N GLU A 62 5.72 -6.91 7.25
CA GLU A 62 6.48 -7.70 6.29
C GLU A 62 5.60 -8.61 5.41
N ARG A 63 4.60 -9.29 6.00
CA ARG A 63 3.69 -10.16 5.24
C ARG A 63 2.89 -9.40 4.18
N CYS A 64 2.40 -8.18 4.48
CA CYS A 64 1.71 -7.36 3.50
C CYS A 64 2.65 -6.94 2.36
N ILE A 65 3.88 -6.51 2.69
CA ILE A 65 4.88 -6.10 1.69
C ILE A 65 5.22 -7.29 0.79
N GLU A 66 5.48 -8.47 1.36
CA GLU A 66 5.79 -9.67 0.57
C GLU A 66 4.64 -10.04 -0.40
N GLN A 67 3.39 -9.95 0.06
CA GLN A 67 2.24 -10.26 -0.78
C GLN A 67 2.01 -9.23 -1.90
N LEU A 68 2.36 -7.95 -1.66
CA LEU A 68 2.32 -6.89 -2.66
C LEU A 68 3.40 -7.13 -3.74
N GLU A 69 4.66 -7.32 -3.32
CA GLU A 69 5.85 -7.36 -4.18
C GLU A 69 6.06 -8.68 -4.91
N TYR A 70 5.58 -9.80 -4.37
CA TYR A 70 5.80 -11.14 -4.93
C TYR A 70 4.47 -11.79 -5.36
N PRO A 71 3.95 -11.52 -6.56
CA PRO A 71 2.69 -12.08 -7.06
C PRO A 71 2.58 -13.61 -6.94
N LYS A 72 3.69 -14.33 -7.15
CA LYS A 72 3.75 -15.79 -7.05
C LYS A 72 3.59 -16.34 -5.61
N ARG A 73 3.72 -15.48 -4.60
CA ARG A 73 3.57 -15.82 -3.18
C ARG A 73 2.27 -15.30 -2.59
N ARG A 74 1.38 -14.75 -3.42
CA ARG A 74 0.08 -14.24 -2.97
C ARG A 74 -0.79 -15.37 -2.45
N ASP A 75 -1.41 -15.11 -1.31
CA ASP A 75 -2.33 -15.99 -0.60
C ASP A 75 -3.69 -15.29 -0.59
N PRO A 76 -4.65 -15.69 -1.46
CA PRO A 76 -5.95 -15.05 -1.54
C PRO A 76 -6.71 -15.03 -0.21
N ASP A 77 -6.55 -16.06 0.63
CA ASP A 77 -7.25 -16.16 1.93
C ASP A 77 -6.75 -15.10 2.92
N TYR A 78 -5.48 -14.70 2.80
CA TYR A 78 -4.93 -13.62 3.60
C TYR A 78 -5.62 -12.28 3.34
N TRP A 79 -6.08 -12.05 2.12
CA TRP A 79 -6.62 -10.76 1.66
C TRP A 79 -8.10 -10.54 1.96
N HIS A 80 -8.76 -11.43 2.72
CA HIS A 80 -10.17 -11.23 3.09
C HIS A 80 -10.44 -9.93 3.87
N PHE A 81 -9.43 -9.36 4.53
CA PHE A 81 -9.55 -8.06 5.19
C PHE A 81 -9.79 -6.90 4.21
N LEU A 82 -9.51 -7.07 2.90
CA LEU A 82 -9.76 -6.06 1.88
C LEU A 82 -11.21 -5.59 1.85
N SER A 83 -12.16 -6.46 2.20
CA SER A 83 -13.59 -6.11 2.34
C SER A 83 -13.84 -4.90 3.25
N LYS A 84 -12.94 -4.63 4.20
CA LYS A 84 -12.96 -3.45 5.07
C LYS A 84 -12.04 -2.35 4.57
N THR A 85 -10.84 -2.70 4.12
CA THR A 85 -9.80 -1.70 3.83
C THR A 85 -9.92 -1.02 2.47
N VAL A 86 -10.74 -1.53 1.54
CA VAL A 86 -11.09 -0.79 0.30
C VAL A 86 -11.87 0.51 0.56
N TRP A 87 -12.38 0.69 1.78
CA TRP A 87 -13.08 1.90 2.23
C TRP A 87 -12.24 2.79 3.14
N HIS A 88 -10.93 2.51 3.24
CA HIS A 88 -10.05 3.21 4.17
C HIS A 88 -9.91 4.69 3.80
N GLU A 89 -9.89 5.58 4.80
CA GLU A 89 -9.87 7.04 4.59
C GLU A 89 -8.53 7.55 4.07
N VAL A 90 -7.43 6.87 4.41
CA VAL A 90 -6.08 7.19 3.89
C VAL A 90 -5.96 6.74 2.44
N PRO A 91 -5.75 7.66 1.47
CA PRO A 91 -5.76 7.32 0.04
C PRO A 91 -4.74 6.25 -0.36
N ALA A 92 -3.51 6.29 0.16
CA ALA A 92 -2.49 5.27 -0.10
C ALA A 92 -2.97 3.84 0.26
N ILE A 93 -3.70 3.71 1.36
CA ILE A 93 -4.21 2.42 1.85
C ILE A 93 -5.39 1.96 1.00
N GLN A 94 -6.26 2.90 0.64
CA GLN A 94 -7.39 2.63 -0.25
C GLN A 94 -6.90 2.15 -1.62
N VAL A 95 -5.96 2.89 -2.23
CA VAL A 95 -5.36 2.56 -3.53
C VAL A 95 -4.72 1.17 -3.50
N LEU A 96 -3.89 0.86 -2.49
CA LEU A 96 -3.28 -0.46 -2.35
C LEU A 96 -4.32 -1.58 -2.19
N SER A 97 -5.36 -1.32 -1.38
CA SER A 97 -6.42 -2.29 -1.12
C SER A 97 -7.20 -2.63 -2.38
N VAL A 98 -7.61 -1.60 -3.12
CA VAL A 98 -8.39 -1.74 -4.36
C VAL A 98 -7.53 -2.36 -5.45
N TRP A 99 -6.28 -1.91 -5.61
CA TRP A 99 -5.36 -2.49 -6.56
C TRP A 99 -5.19 -3.99 -6.32
N MET A 100 -4.92 -4.40 -5.08
CA MET A 100 -4.80 -5.82 -4.75
C MET A 100 -6.10 -6.58 -5.02
N CYS A 101 -7.25 -5.98 -4.73
CA CYS A 101 -8.54 -6.57 -5.07
C CYS A 101 -8.68 -6.81 -6.58
N ARG A 102 -8.29 -5.85 -7.44
CA ARG A 102 -8.22 -6.01 -8.90
C ARG A 102 -7.27 -7.15 -9.32
N GLN A 103 -6.11 -7.30 -8.65
CA GLN A 103 -5.17 -8.40 -8.92
C GLN A 103 -5.73 -9.79 -8.57
N LEU A 104 -6.69 -9.86 -7.64
CA LEU A 104 -7.29 -11.10 -7.15
C LEU A 104 -8.62 -11.41 -7.84
N ALA A 105 -9.25 -10.45 -8.52
CA ALA A 105 -10.57 -10.59 -9.14
C ALA A 105 -10.65 -11.77 -10.13
N ASP A 106 -9.57 -12.05 -10.87
CA ASP A 106 -9.50 -13.18 -11.80
C ASP A 106 -9.27 -14.54 -11.10
N GLN A 107 -8.86 -14.53 -9.83
CA GLN A 107 -8.48 -15.73 -9.08
C GLN A 107 -9.58 -16.18 -8.10
N VAL A 108 -10.30 -15.22 -7.50
CA VAL A 108 -11.29 -15.49 -6.44
C VAL A 108 -12.57 -14.66 -6.63
N PRO A 109 -13.77 -15.28 -6.60
CA PRO A 109 -15.03 -14.58 -6.87
C PRO A 109 -15.32 -13.40 -5.93
N TRP A 110 -14.98 -13.54 -4.64
CA TRP A 110 -15.28 -12.52 -3.64
C TRP A 110 -14.58 -11.17 -3.95
N ALA A 111 -13.43 -11.20 -4.63
CA ALA A 111 -12.72 -9.98 -4.99
C ALA A 111 -13.42 -9.27 -6.15
N ALA A 112 -13.91 -10.01 -7.15
CA ALA A 112 -14.71 -9.44 -8.23
C ALA A 112 -16.02 -8.83 -7.70
N GLU A 113 -16.73 -9.57 -6.86
CA GLU A 113 -17.98 -9.10 -6.22
C GLU A 113 -17.76 -7.83 -5.37
N LEU A 114 -16.64 -7.74 -4.66
CA LEU A 114 -16.28 -6.56 -3.88
C LEU A 114 -16.05 -5.32 -4.75
N LEU A 115 -15.40 -5.49 -5.92
CA LEU A 115 -15.14 -4.40 -6.85
C LEU A 115 -16.43 -3.85 -7.48
N GLU A 116 -17.43 -4.70 -7.74
CA GLU A 116 -18.71 -4.27 -8.30
C GLU A 116 -19.49 -3.31 -7.39
N GLN A 117 -19.24 -3.37 -6.07
CA GLN A 117 -19.89 -2.53 -5.07
C GLN A 117 -19.16 -1.21 -4.84
N LEU A 118 -17.93 -1.09 -5.35
CA LEU A 118 -17.01 -0.02 -5.02
C LEU A 118 -17.23 1.19 -5.94
N TYR A 119 -17.60 2.32 -5.34
CA TYR A 119 -17.60 3.62 -6.01
C TYR A 119 -16.41 4.42 -5.50
N LEU A 120 -15.47 4.72 -6.40
CA LEU A 120 -14.23 5.40 -6.05
C LEU A 120 -14.29 6.88 -6.37
N ASN A 121 -13.58 7.66 -5.56
CA ASN A 121 -13.36 9.05 -5.86
C ASN A 121 -12.45 9.18 -7.11
N PRO A 122 -12.67 10.19 -7.97
CA PRO A 122 -11.87 10.35 -9.19
C PRO A 122 -10.36 10.41 -8.95
N GLU A 123 -9.93 11.01 -7.84
CA GLU A 123 -8.51 11.09 -7.46
C GLU A 123 -7.90 9.71 -7.18
N VAL A 124 -8.67 8.81 -6.56
CA VAL A 124 -8.25 7.43 -6.26
C VAL A 124 -8.24 6.60 -7.55
N GLU A 125 -9.22 6.78 -8.42
CA GLU A 125 -9.24 6.13 -9.74
C GLU A 125 -8.04 6.56 -10.59
N GLU A 126 -7.75 7.86 -10.66
CA GLU A 126 -6.59 8.37 -11.40
C GLU A 126 -5.28 7.83 -10.84
N TRP A 127 -5.17 7.71 -9.51
CA TRP A 127 -3.98 7.10 -8.90
C TRP A 127 -3.85 5.63 -9.30
N LEU A 128 -4.93 4.83 -9.19
CA LEU A 128 -4.93 3.43 -9.60
C LEU A 128 -4.49 3.27 -11.06
N ASP A 129 -5.02 4.09 -11.96
CA ASP A 129 -4.65 4.10 -13.37
C ASP A 129 -3.17 4.38 -13.61
N ARG A 130 -2.55 5.24 -12.79
CA ARG A 130 -1.11 5.52 -12.86
C ARG A 130 -0.28 4.39 -12.28
N LEU A 131 -0.74 3.77 -11.21
CA LEU A 131 -0.09 2.63 -10.56
C LEU A 131 -0.07 1.42 -11.51
N GLU A 132 -1.17 1.12 -12.18
CA GLU A 132 -1.29 -0.01 -13.11
C GLU A 132 -0.42 0.14 -14.38
N LYS A 133 -0.02 1.38 -14.71
CA LYS A 133 0.85 1.70 -15.85
C LYS A 133 2.33 1.81 -15.46
N SER A 134 2.64 1.77 -14.17
CA SER A 134 4.00 1.89 -13.64
C SER A 134 4.76 0.56 -13.68
#